data_AF-A0A9D2S8K8-F1
#
_entry.id   AF-A0A9D2S8K8-F1
#
_cell.length_a   1.000
_cell.length_b   1.000
_cell.length_c   1.000
_cell.angle_alpha   90.00
_cell.angle_beta   90.00
_cell.angle_gamma   90.00
#
_symmetry.space_group_name_H-M   'P 1'
#
loop_
_entity.id
_entity.type
_entity.pdbx_description
1 polymer ?
#
loop_
_entity_poly.entity_id
_entity_poly.type
_entity_poly.pdbx_seq_one_letter_code
_entity_poly.pdbx_strand_id
1 'polypeptide(L)' 'MTVTQLAEEYENQYRVLNAKIQGLRPLLCVYTGEDLVILRRKIKIYYDMASQCKVIATMLSGYYEDEEARN' A
#
# COMPACT_ATOMS: atom_id res chain seq x y z
N MET A 1 16.83 -5.57 -12.12
CA MET A 1 15.76 -4.79 -11.49
C MET A 1 16.31 -3.39 -11.26
N THR A 2 15.81 -2.40 -11.98
CA THR A 2 16.18 -0.98 -11.82
C THR A 2 15.40 -0.32 -10.69
N VAL A 3 15.84 0.85 -10.21
CA VAL A 3 15.10 1.62 -9.19
C VAL A 3 13.70 2.00 -9.68
N THR A 4 13.57 2.36 -10.96
CA THR A 4 12.27 2.65 -11.59
C THR A 4 11.35 1.43 -11.61
N GLN A 5 11.87 0.25 -11.98
CA GLN A 5 11.10 -1.00 -11.95
C GLN A 5 10.67 -1.36 -10.52
N LEU A 6 11.51 -1.08 -9.52
CA LEU A 6 11.17 -1.30 -8.12
C LEU A 6 10.07 -0.33 -7.65
N ALA A 7 10.11 0.94 -8.08
CA ALA A 7 9.06 1.91 -7.79
C ALA A 7 7.70 1.48 -8.36
N GLU A 8 7.69 0.98 -9.61
CA GLU A 8 6.48 0.45 -10.26
C GLU A 8 5.92 -0.77 -9.51
N GLU A 9 6.78 -1.66 -9.03
CA GLU A 9 6.36 -2.83 -8.24
C GLU A 9 5.71 -2.41 -6.91
N TYR A 10 6.28 -1.44 -6.20
CA TYR A 10 5.63 -0.90 -5.00
C TYR A 10 4.29 -0.21 -5.30
N GLU A 11 4.17 0.49 -6.42
CA GLU A 11 2.89 1.08 -6.85
C GLU A 11 1.85 -0.01 -7.18
N ASN A 12 2.28 -1.12 -7.80
CA ASN A 12 1.42 -2.27 -8.05
C ASN A 12 0.94 -2.92 -6.74
N GLN A 13 1.86 -3.12 -5.78
CA GLN A 13 1.51 -3.65 -4.46
C GLN A 13 0.53 -2.73 -3.72
N TYR A 14 0.71 -1.41 -3.80
CA TYR A 14 -0.25 -0.44 -3.28
C TYR A 14 -1.65 -0.63 -3.88
N ARG A 15 -1.76 -0.79 -5.21
CA ARG A 15 -3.04 -1.03 -5.91
C ARG A 15 -3.71 -2.32 -5.46
N VAL A 16 -2.94 -3.41 -5.36
CA VAL A 16 -3.44 -4.72 -4.91
C VAL A 16 -3.95 -4.66 -3.47
N LEU A 17 -3.21 -4.01 -2.56
CA LEU A 17 -3.62 -3.84 -1.18
C LEU A 17 -4.89 -2.98 -1.05
N ASN A 18 -4.98 -1.89 -1.83
CA ASN A 18 -6.19 -1.09 -1.88
C ASN A 18 -7.40 -1.89 -2.38
N ALA A 19 -7.24 -2.70 -3.42
CA ALA A 19 -8.33 -3.56 -3.91
C ALA A 19 -8.81 -4.54 -2.82
N LYS A 20 -7.88 -5.12 -2.05
CA LYS A 20 -8.22 -5.97 -0.89
C LYS A 20 -9.00 -5.20 0.18
N ILE A 21 -8.57 -3.98 0.52
CA ILE A 21 -9.29 -3.14 1.49
C ILE A 21 -10.70 -2.83 1.01
N GLN A 22 -10.88 -2.46 -0.27
CA GLN A 22 -12.19 -2.17 -0.84
C GLN A 22 -13.11 -3.41 -0.80
N GLY A 23 -12.58 -4.59 -1.09
CA GLY A 23 -13.35 -5.84 -0.98
C GLY A 23 -13.76 -6.19 0.46
N LEU A 24 -12.99 -5.77 1.46
CA LEU A 24 -13.28 -6.04 2.88
C LEU A 24 -14.21 -5.00 3.52
N ARG A 25 -14.25 -3.77 3.03
CA ARG A 25 -15.05 -2.68 3.60
C ARG A 25 -16.54 -3.02 3.76
N PRO A 26 -17.24 -3.63 2.77
CA PRO A 26 -18.66 -3.98 2.92
C PRO A 26 -18.93 -4.94 4.09
N LEU A 27 -17.96 -5.81 4.42
CA LEU A 27 -18.11 -6.79 5.51
C LEU A 27 -18.17 -6.12 6.89
N LEU A 28 -17.70 -4.88 7.03
CA LEU A 28 -17.79 -4.12 8.29
C LEU A 28 -19.23 -3.86 8.73
N CYS A 29 -20.17 -3.86 7.79
CA CYS A 29 -21.60 -3.69 8.06
C CYS A 29 -22.31 -5.00 8.40
N VAL A 30 -21.66 -6.14 8.16
CA VAL A 30 -22.23 -7.48 8.34
C VAL A 30 -21.66 -8.17 9.57
N TYR A 31 -20.36 -8.03 9.81
CA TYR A 31 -19.68 -8.72 10.90
C TYR A 31 -19.93 -8.02 12.23
N THR A 32 -19.99 -8.81 13.31
CA THR A 32 -20.22 -8.34 14.67
C THR A 32 -19.28 -9.04 15.65
N GLY A 33 -19.14 -8.51 16.87
CA GLY A 33 -18.36 -9.16 17.92
C GLY A 33 -16.88 -9.34 17.55
N GLU A 34 -16.34 -10.52 17.83
CA GLU A 34 -14.93 -10.85 17.60
C GLU A 34 -14.53 -10.79 16.12
N ASP A 35 -15.38 -11.30 15.23
CA ASP A 35 -15.13 -11.27 13.78
C ASP A 35 -14.96 -9.85 13.26
N LEU A 36 -15.74 -8.90 13.78
CA LEU A 36 -15.61 -7.48 13.43
C LEU A 36 -14.26 -6.90 13.91
N VAL A 37 -13.78 -7.30 15.08
CA VAL A 37 -12.48 -6.87 15.61
C VAL A 37 -11.34 -7.40 14.73
N ILE A 38 -11.39 -8.68 14.36
CA ILE A 38 -10.42 -9.31 13.46
C ILE A 38 -10.43 -8.64 12.09
N LEU A 39 -11.61 -8.39 11.53
CA LEU A 39 -11.77 -7.72 10.24
C LEU A 39 -11.18 -6.31 10.25
N ARG A 40 -11.49 -5.51 11.28
CA ARG A 40 -10.92 -4.16 11.45
C ARG A 40 -9.40 -4.20 11.54
N ARG A 41 -8.84 -5.16 12.29
CA ARG A 41 -7.39 -5.33 12.41
C ARG A 41 -6.75 -5.68 11.06
N LYS A 42 -7.38 -6.58 10.30
CA LYS A 42 -6.90 -6.97 8.95
C LYS A 42 -6.93 -5.81 7.97
N ILE A 43 -8.01 -5.03 7.95
CA ILE A 43 -8.12 -3.81 7.14
C ILE A 43 -7.02 -2.82 7.51
N LYS A 44 -6.79 -2.60 8.81
CA LYS A 44 -5.72 -1.71 9.30
C LYS A 44 -4.35 -2.17 8.80
N ILE A 45 -4.02 -3.45 8.92
CA ILE A 45 -2.74 -3.99 8.45
C ILE A 45 -2.55 -3.73 6.95
N TYR A 46 -3.56 -4.02 6.13
CA TYR A 46 -3.46 -3.74 4.69
C TYR A 46 -3.32 -2.25 4.39
N TYR A 47 -3.99 -1.39 5.16
CA TYR A 47 -3.87 0.06 5.00
C TYR A 47 -2.46 0.54 5.34
N ASP A 48 -1.90 0.09 6.47
CA ASP A 48 -0.54 0.44 6.90
C ASP A 48 0.50 -0.02 5.85
N MET A 49 0.36 -1.23 5.34
CA MET A 49 1.21 -1.76 4.25
C MET A 49 1.08 -0.94 2.97
N ALA A 50 -0.15 -0.60 2.55
CA ALA A 50 -0.40 0.18 1.34
C ALA A 50 0.25 1.56 1.47
N SER A 51 0.09 2.21 2.63
CA SER A 51 0.72 3.50 2.91
C SER A 51 2.24 3.43 2.77
N GLN A 52 2.88 2.39 3.30
CA GLN A 52 4.33 2.20 3.17
C GLN A 52 4.75 1.96 1.71
N CYS A 53 4.02 1.13 0.97
CA CYS A 53 4.28 0.92 -0.46
C CYS A 53 4.23 2.23 -1.24
N LYS A 54 3.24 3.08 -0.96
CA LYS A 54 3.10 4.38 -1.65
C LYS A 54 4.25 5.34 -1.32
N VAL A 55 4.66 5.39 -0.05
CA VAL A 55 5.81 6.20 0.38
C VAL A 55 7.09 5.74 -0.33
N ILE A 56 7.36 4.43 -0.35
CA ILE A 56 8.56 3.88 -0.98
C ILE A 56 8.52 4.11 -2.50
N ALA A 57 7.40 3.85 -3.18
CA ALA A 57 7.26 4.12 -4.60
C ALA A 57 7.58 5.59 -4.92
N THR A 58 7.04 6.52 -4.13
CA THR A 58 7.28 7.97 -4.30
C THR A 58 8.76 8.32 -4.11
N MET A 59 9.42 7.77 -3.09
CA MET A 59 10.85 7.99 -2.85
C MET A 59 11.72 7.45 -3.99
N LEU A 60 11.37 6.29 -4.54
CA LEU A 60 12.16 5.65 -5.60
C LEU A 60 11.93 6.29 -6.96
N SER A 61 10.74 6.82 -7.25
CA SER A 61 10.45 7.50 -8.52
C SER A 61 11.29 8.77 -8.71
N GLY A 62 11.61 9.50 -7.64
CA GLY A 62 12.46 10.70 -7.69
C GLY A 62 13.97 10.43 -7.56
N TYR A 63 14.38 9.17 -7.41
CA TYR A 63 15.76 8.82 -7.05
C TYR A 63 16.81 9.32 -8.05
N TYR A 64 16.56 9.17 -9.36
CA TYR A 64 17.50 9.61 -10.39
C TYR A 64 17.44 11.13 -10.63
N GLU A 65 16.28 11.76 -10.43
CA GLU A 65 16.14 13.23 -10.53
C GLU A 65 16.92 13.94 -9.40
N ASP A 66 16.89 13.38 -8.19
CA ASP A 66 17.66 13.86 -7.05
C ASP A 66 19.17 13.57 -7.17
N GLU A 67 19.55 12.48 -7.84
CA GLU A 67 20.94 12.09 -8.06
C GLU A 67 21.62 12.94 -9.15
N GLU A 68 20.90 13.30 -10.22
CA GLU A 68 21.36 14.24 -11.25
C GLU A 68 21.48 15.68 -10.71
N ALA A 69 20.59 16.12 -9.82
CA ALA A 69 20.65 17.46 -9.23
C ALA A 69 21.80 17.67 -8.21
N ARG A 70 22.44 16.58 -7.76
CA ARG A 70 23.56 16.61 -6.78
C ARG A 70 24.94 16.51 -7.41
N ASN A 71 25.04 16.25 -8.71
CA ASN A 71 26.28 16.14 -9.46
C ASN A 71 26.50 17.36 -10.37
#